data_AF-A0A9E4AW67-F1
#
_entry.id   AF-A0A9E4AW67-F1
#
_cell.length_a   1.000
_cell.length_b   1.000
_cell.length_c   1.000
_cell.angle_alpha   90.00
_cell.angle_beta   90.00
_cell.angle_gamma   90.00
#
_symmetry.space_group_name_H-M   'P 1'
#
loop_
_entity.id
_entity.type
_entity.pdbx_description
1 polymer ?
#
loop_
_entity_poly.entity_id
_entity_poly.type
_entity_poly.pdbx_seq_one_letter_code
_entity_poly.pdbx_strand_id
1 'polypeptide(L)'
;MLGIFRFRGKTSRILAIYHTFCDHDERSLHPIQISRVTGLDLITVKRTLDQTNDLFMKLPGRGDGITRYALPSSIYAMDPEEVEAFVRKHARMENWVFWTIWASIIVAFSVSTFFVFGSMFL
;
A
#
# COMPACT_ATOMS: atom_id res chain seq x y z
N MET A 1 14.33 -1.63 -6.15
CA MET A 1 14.15 -0.41 -5.32
C MET A 1 12.70 0.12 -5.29
N LEU A 2 11.65 -0.69 -5.59
CA LEU A 2 10.25 -0.23 -5.74
C LEU A 2 9.28 -0.93 -4.78
N GLY A 3 9.62 -0.98 -3.49
CA GLY A 3 8.81 -1.59 -2.42
C GLY A 3 8.37 -0.64 -1.31
N ILE A 4 8.80 0.62 -1.34
CA ILE A 4 8.65 1.56 -0.21
C ILE A 4 7.23 2.17 -0.17
N PHE A 5 6.57 2.31 -1.32
CA PHE A 5 5.24 2.94 -1.41
C PHE A 5 4.13 1.90 -1.64
N ARG A 6 3.44 1.58 -0.54
CA ARG A 6 2.40 0.56 -0.43
C ARG A 6 1.02 1.17 -0.70
N PHE A 7 0.82 2.43 -0.32
CA PHE A 7 -0.48 3.12 -0.35
C PHE A 7 -0.59 4.23 -1.40
N ARG A 8 0.50 4.94 -1.70
CA ARG A 8 0.52 6.08 -2.62
C ARG A 8 0.14 5.66 -4.05
N GLY A 9 -0.85 6.35 -4.63
CA GLY A 9 -1.35 6.07 -5.98
C GLY A 9 -2.13 4.75 -6.12
N LYS A 10 -2.33 4.03 -5.01
CA LYS A 10 -3.03 2.72 -4.98
C LYS A 10 -4.25 2.73 -4.06
N THR A 11 -4.59 3.86 -3.44
CA THR A 11 -5.65 4.03 -2.45
C THR A 11 -6.99 3.48 -2.94
N SER A 12 -7.45 3.87 -4.14
CA SER A 12 -8.73 3.40 -4.69
C SER A 12 -8.77 1.88 -4.89
N ARG A 13 -7.63 1.28 -5.25
CA ARG A 13 -7.51 -0.18 -5.41
C ARG A 13 -7.58 -0.89 -4.06
N ILE A 14 -6.86 -0.38 -3.07
CA ILE A 14 -6.86 -0.92 -1.70
C ILE A 14 -8.27 -0.87 -1.13
N LEU A 15 -8.97 0.25 -1.30
CA LEU A 15 -10.34 0.41 -0.85
C LEU A 15 -11.31 -0.50 -1.61
N ALA A 16 -11.18 -0.63 -2.93
CA ALA A 16 -12.02 -1.56 -3.69
C ALA A 16 -11.88 -3.02 -3.18
N ILE A 17 -10.65 -3.44 -2.86
CA ILE A 17 -10.41 -4.76 -2.24
C ILE A 17 -11.03 -4.82 -0.84
N TYR A 18 -10.84 -3.79 -0.02
CA TYR A 18 -11.43 -3.72 1.33
C TYR A 18 -12.96 -3.82 1.32
N HIS A 19 -13.65 -3.06 0.47
CA HIS A 19 -15.11 -3.15 0.36
C HIS A 19 -15.56 -4.55 -0.06
N THR A 20 -14.79 -5.25 -0.90
CA THR A 20 -15.11 -6.65 -1.25
C THR A 20 -15.17 -7.56 -0.02
N PHE A 21 -14.32 -7.33 0.98
CA PHE A 21 -14.37 -8.06 2.26
C PHE A 21 -15.54 -7.64 3.15
N CYS A 22 -16.02 -6.39 3.03
CA CYS A 22 -17.18 -5.91 3.78
C CYS A 22 -18.50 -6.42 3.19
N ASP A 23 -18.55 -6.55 1.86
CA ASP A 23 -19.74 -6.99 1.12
C ASP A 23 -19.95 -8.52 1.16
N HIS A 24 -18.97 -9.28 1.65
CA HIS A 24 -19.07 -10.74 1.78
C HIS A 24 -19.13 -11.15 3.26
N ASP A 25 -20.08 -12.03 3.61
CA ASP A 25 -20.17 -12.62 4.95
C ASP A 25 -18.97 -13.52 5.31
N GLU A 26 -18.21 -13.96 4.29
CA GLU A 26 -17.00 -14.75 4.49
C GLU A 26 -15.88 -13.93 5.12
N ARG A 27 -15.44 -14.32 6.33
CA ARG A 27 -14.29 -13.70 7.02
C ARG A 27 -12.95 -13.85 6.30
N SER A 28 -12.90 -14.62 5.22
CA SER A 28 -11.68 -14.83 4.44
C SER A 28 -12.01 -15.08 2.98
N LEU A 29 -11.30 -14.41 2.08
CA LEU A 29 -11.52 -14.52 0.64
C LEU A 29 -10.26 -15.02 -0.08
N HIS A 30 -10.49 -15.77 -1.14
CA HIS A 30 -9.44 -16.16 -2.08
C HIS A 30 -9.13 -15.00 -3.05
N PRO A 31 -7.86 -14.77 -3.44
CA PRO A 31 -7.51 -13.71 -4.39
C PRO A 31 -8.26 -13.76 -5.73
N ILE A 32 -8.67 -14.96 -6.17
CA ILE A 32 -9.48 -15.13 -7.39
C ILE A 32 -10.90 -14.58 -7.20
N GLN A 33 -11.52 -14.77 -6.03
CA GLN A 33 -12.84 -14.22 -5.74
C GLN A 33 -12.78 -12.69 -5.77
N ILE A 34 -11.77 -12.12 -5.10
CA ILE A 34 -11.54 -10.67 -5.07
C ILE A 34 -11.30 -10.11 -6.48
N SER A 35 -10.47 -10.78 -7.28
CA SER A 35 -10.19 -10.40 -8.67
C SER A 35 -11.46 -10.38 -9.53
N ARG A 36 -12.35 -11.37 -9.37
CA ARG A 36 -13.63 -11.42 -10.10
C ARG A 36 -14.59 -10.30 -9.71
N VAL A 37 -14.69 -9.98 -8.43
CA VAL A 37 -15.61 -8.94 -7.93
C VAL A 37 -15.10 -7.55 -8.28
N THR A 38 -13.81 -7.29 -8.07
CA THR A 38 -13.20 -5.96 -8.29
C THR A 38 -12.86 -5.67 -9.75
N GLY A 39 -12.84 -6.69 -10.62
CA GLY A 39 -12.35 -6.59 -12.00
C GLY A 39 -10.83 -6.37 -12.11
N LEU A 40 -10.11 -6.41 -10.98
CA LEU A 40 -8.65 -6.28 -10.95
C LEU A 40 -7.98 -7.58 -11.36
N ASP A 41 -6.86 -7.49 -12.06
CA ASP A 41 -6.03 -8.65 -12.38
C ASP A 41 -5.53 -9.38 -11.11
N LEU A 42 -5.46 -10.71 -11.18
CA LEU A 42 -5.11 -11.58 -10.05
C LEU A 42 -3.73 -11.28 -9.47
N ILE A 43 -2.73 -10.97 -10.31
CA ILE A 43 -1.38 -10.60 -9.87
C ILE A 43 -1.45 -9.28 -9.12
N THR A 44 -2.22 -8.33 -9.64
CA THR A 44 -2.44 -7.03 -9.00
C THR A 44 -3.11 -7.16 -7.64
N VAL A 45 -4.13 -8.02 -7.51
CA VAL A 45 -4.79 -8.32 -6.25
C VAL A 45 -3.82 -8.94 -5.25
N LYS A 46 -3.15 -10.04 -5.63
CA LYS A 46 -2.16 -10.72 -4.76
C LYS A 46 -1.07 -9.76 -4.29
N ARG A 47 -0.50 -8.99 -5.21
CA ARG A 47 0.52 -7.99 -4.90
C ARG A 47 -0.01 -6.93 -3.93
N THR A 48 -1.25 -6.46 -4.12
CA THR A 48 -1.83 -5.46 -3.21
C THR A 48 -2.00 -6.04 -1.82
N LEU A 49 -2.59 -7.23 -1.71
CA LEU A 49 -2.77 -7.95 -0.44
C LEU A 49 -1.43 -8.18 0.28
N ASP A 50 -0.44 -8.75 -0.42
CA ASP A 50 0.90 -9.01 0.15
C ASP A 50 1.64 -7.71 0.53
N GLN A 51 1.43 -6.64 -0.24
CA GLN A 51 1.98 -5.32 0.05
C GLN A 51 1.17 -4.56 1.09
N THR A 52 0.04 -5.02 1.60
CA THR A 52 -0.76 -4.27 2.60
C THR A 52 -1.16 -5.15 3.77
N ASN A 53 -0.17 -5.89 4.31
CA ASN A 53 -0.32 -6.73 5.51
C ASN A 53 -0.88 -6.02 6.75
N ASP A 54 -0.82 -4.69 6.79
CA ASP A 54 -1.40 -3.88 7.89
C ASP A 54 -2.93 -3.81 7.80
N LEU A 55 -3.51 -4.09 6.62
CA LEU A 55 -4.95 -4.14 6.35
C LEU A 55 -5.45 -5.56 6.06
N PHE A 56 -4.64 -6.40 5.42
CA PHE A 56 -5.04 -7.74 5.00
C PHE A 56 -4.06 -8.77 5.55
N MET A 57 -4.57 -9.72 6.32
CA MET A 57 -3.78 -10.80 6.87
C MET A 57 -3.83 -12.01 5.95
N LYS A 58 -2.67 -12.54 5.56
CA LYS A 58 -2.56 -13.84 4.89
C LYS A 58 -2.79 -14.94 5.91
N LEU A 59 -3.77 -15.79 5.68
CA LEU A 59 -4.05 -16.93 6.55
C LEU A 59 -3.11 -18.11 6.22
N PRO A 60 -2.61 -18.84 7.24
CA PRO A 60 -1.85 -20.06 7.01
C PRO A 60 -2.73 -21.06 6.26
N GLY A 61 -2.18 -21.66 5.20
CA GLY A 61 -2.89 -22.68 4.44
C GLY A 61 -3.24 -23.85 5.35
N ARG A 62 -4.50 -24.29 5.34
CA ARG A 62 -4.99 -25.43 6.16
C ARG A 62 -4.54 -26.80 5.64
N GLY A 63 -3.45 -26.87 4.88
CA GLY A 63 -2.99 -28.10 4.20
C GLY A 63 -3.50 -28.27 2.76
N ASP A 64 -4.52 -27.51 2.35
CA ASP A 64 -5.16 -27.65 1.02
C ASP A 64 -4.42 -26.92 -0.12
N GLY A 65 -3.27 -26.28 0.16
CA GLY A 65 -2.54 -25.45 -0.82
C GLY A 65 -3.22 -24.12 -1.19
N ILE A 66 -4.42 -23.85 -0.67
CA ILE A 66 -5.20 -22.64 -0.97
C ILE A 66 -4.77 -21.49 -0.04
N THR A 67 -4.32 -20.40 -0.64
CA THR A 67 -4.01 -19.16 0.10
C THR A 67 -5.26 -18.28 0.21
N ARG A 68 -5.69 -17.98 1.43
CA ARG A 68 -6.78 -17.04 1.71
C ARG A 68 -6.27 -15.84 2.47
N TYR A 69 -6.95 -14.71 2.30
CA TYR A 69 -6.68 -13.48 3.03
C TYR A 69 -7.91 -13.11 3.85
N ALA A 70 -7.71 -12.43 4.96
CA ALA A 70 -8.76 -11.98 5.87
C ALA A 70 -8.46 -10.55 6.35
N LEU A 71 -9.48 -9.86 6.86
CA LEU A 71 -9.25 -8.64 7.62
C LEU A 71 -8.80 -9.01 9.05
N PRO A 72 -7.74 -8.39 9.59
CA PRO A 72 -7.42 -8.47 11.01
C PRO A 72 -8.63 -8.07 11.85
N SER A 73 -8.80 -8.67 13.03
CA SER A 73 -9.91 -8.34 13.93
C SER A 73 -9.99 -6.86 14.30
N SER A 74 -8.83 -6.20 14.41
CA SER A 74 -8.72 -4.76 14.64
C SER A 74 -9.30 -3.91 13.51
N ILE A 75 -9.15 -4.35 12.25
CA ILE A 75 -9.69 -3.66 11.07
C ILE A 75 -11.16 -4.01 10.86
N TYR A 76 -11.54 -5.27 11.13
CA TYR A 76 -12.92 -5.72 11.00
C TYR A 76 -13.86 -5.05 12.01
N ALA A 77 -13.37 -4.74 13.21
CA ALA A 77 -14.14 -4.04 14.23
C ALA A 77 -14.17 -2.50 14.06
N MET A 78 -13.38 -1.97 13.11
CA MET A 78 -13.26 -0.55 12.84
C MET A 78 -14.36 -0.10 11.88
N ASP A 79 -14.86 1.12 12.06
CA ASP A 79 -15.85 1.69 11.14
C ASP A 79 -15.26 1.86 9.73
N PRO A 80 -16.02 1.62 8.64
CA PRO A 80 -15.52 1.77 7.28
C PRO A 80 -14.90 3.15 7.00
N GLU A 81 -15.45 4.24 7.56
CA GLU A 81 -14.89 5.58 7.39
C GLU A 81 -13.51 5.71 8.04
N GLU A 82 -13.30 5.07 9.20
CA GLU A 82 -12.02 5.04 9.89
C GLU A 82 -10.98 4.24 9.09
N VAL A 83 -11.37 3.12 8.48
CA VAL A 83 -10.47 2.35 7.60
C VAL A 83 -10.09 3.17 6.37
N GLU A 84 -11.04 3.87 5.75
CA GLU A 84 -10.72 4.76 4.64
C GLU A 84 -9.77 5.89 5.05
N ALA A 85 -10.02 6.51 6.21
CA ALA A 85 -9.15 7.54 6.76
C ALA A 85 -7.73 6.99 7.03
N PHE A 86 -7.63 5.75 7.54
CA PHE A 86 -6.36 5.05 7.74
C PHE A 86 -5.60 4.89 6.42
N VAL A 87 -6.25 4.39 5.36
CA VAL A 87 -5.62 4.20 4.03
C VAL A 87 -5.19 5.55 3.44
N ARG A 88 -6.03 6.58 3.53
CA ARG A 88 -5.73 7.94 3.06
C ARG A 88 -4.57 8.57 3.83
N LYS A 89 -4.51 8.40 5.15
CA LYS A 89 -3.43 8.90 6.01
C LYS A 89 -2.09 8.29 5.63
N HIS A 90 -2.04 6.97 5.45
CA HIS A 90 -0.82 6.27 5.03
C HIS A 90 -0.36 6.71 3.64
N ALA A 91 -1.29 6.85 2.69
CA ALA A 91 -0.96 7.37 1.35
C ALA A 91 -0.39 8.80 1.41
N ARG A 92 -0.91 9.65 2.30
CA ARG A 92 -0.41 11.02 2.49
C ARG A 92 0.99 11.01 3.10
N MET A 93 1.23 10.20 4.13
CA MET A 93 2.56 10.06 4.74
C MET A 93 3.60 9.58 3.72
N GLU A 94 3.26 8.59 2.91
CA GLU A 94 4.12 8.12 1.81
C GLU A 94 4.40 9.21 0.78
N ASN A 95 3.43 10.08 0.49
CA ASN A 95 3.64 11.22 -0.40
C ASN A 95 4.60 12.25 0.21
N TRP A 96 4.50 12.53 1.50
CA TRP A 96 5.47 13.39 2.21
C TRP A 96 6.88 12.82 2.15
N VAL A 97 7.04 11.53 2.48
CA VAL A 97 8.33 10.83 2.42
C VAL A 97 8.95 10.95 1.02
N PHE A 98 8.15 10.75 -0.03
CA PHE A 98 8.62 10.92 -1.40
C PHE A 98 9.16 12.33 -1.66
N TRP A 99 8.41 13.36 -1.28
CA TRP A 99 8.84 14.74 -1.45
C TRP A 99 10.08 15.08 -0.63
N THR A 100 10.20 14.57 0.59
CA THR A 100 11.40 14.74 1.43
C THR A 100 12.62 14.11 0.78
N ILE A 101 12.50 12.90 0.21
CA ILE A 101 13.60 12.25 -0.51
C ILE A 101 14.02 13.11 -1.71
N TRP A 102 13.09 13.57 -2.54
CA TRP A 102 13.42 14.44 -3.67
C TRP A 102 14.03 15.76 -3.27
N ALA A 103 13.49 16.42 -2.23
CA ALA A 103 14.05 17.66 -1.71
C ALA A 103 15.48 17.45 -1.22
N SER A 104 15.76 16.34 -0.51
CA SER A 104 17.11 16.04 -0.02
C SER A 104 18.13 15.86 -1.16
N ILE A 105 17.73 15.21 -2.26
CA ILE A 105 18.57 15.03 -3.46
C ILE A 105 18.85 16.39 -4.12
N ILE A 106 17.82 17.24 -4.29
CA ILE A 106 17.97 18.57 -4.90
C ILE A 106 18.90 19.45 -4.06
N VAL A 107 18.75 19.44 -2.73
CA VAL A 107 19.61 20.20 -1.82
C VAL A 107 21.04 19.70 -1.92
N ALA A 108 21.29 18.39 -1.86
CA ALA A 108 22.63 17.82 -1.98
C ALA A 108 23.29 18.18 -3.33
N PHE A 109 22.53 18.13 -4.43
CA PHE A 109 23.00 18.52 -5.76
C PHE A 109 23.31 20.02 -5.86
N SER A 110 22.49 20.86 -5.21
CA SER A 110 22.70 22.31 -5.18
C SER A 110 23.97 22.65 -4.41
N VAL A 111 24.18 22.02 -3.25
CA VAL A 111 25.39 22.21 -2.42
C VAL A 111 26.64 21.74 -3.16
N SER A 112 26.62 20.58 -3.82
CA SER A 112 27.78 20.10 -4.57
C SER A 112 28.12 21.04 -5.74
N THR A 113 27.10 21.54 -6.45
CA THR A 113 27.29 22.50 -7.53
C THR A 113 27.91 23.80 -7.01
N PHE A 114 27.37 24.36 -5.94
CA PHE A 114 27.95 25.56 -5.30
C PHE A 114 29.40 25.34 -4.86
N PHE A 115 29.72 24.19 -4.28
CA PHE A 115 31.07 23.87 -3.84
C PHE A 115 32.06 23.78 -5.01
N VAL A 116 31.68 23.08 -6.08
CA VAL A 116 32.52 22.92 -7.28
C VAL A 116 32.76 24.27 -7.96
N PHE A 117 31.70 25.06 -8.20
CA PHE A 117 31.86 26.39 -8.80
C PHE A 117 32.66 27.33 -7.88
N GLY A 118 32.41 27.33 -6.57
CA GLY A 118 33.18 28.13 -5.62
C GLY A 118 34.67 27.78 -5.61
N SER A 119 35.03 26.51 -5.76
CA SER A 119 36.43 26.06 -5.85
C SER A 119 37.12 26.39 -7.17
N MET A 120 36.37 26.74 -8.23
CA MET A 120 36.92 27.05 -9.55
C MET A 120 37.24 28.54 -9.74
N PHE A 121 36.73 29.40 -8.84
CA PHE A 121 36.93 30.86 -8.85
C PHE A 121 37.93 31.36 -7.78
N LEU A 122 38.60 30.44 -7.08
CA LEU A 122 39.64 30.68 -6.07
C LEU A 122 41.00 30.17 -6.58
#